data_AF-A0A8S3IMF2-F1
#
_entry.id   AF-A0A8S3IMF2-F1
#
_cell.length_a   1.000
_cell.length_b   1.000
_cell.length_c   1.000
_cell.angle_alpha   90.00
_cell.angle_beta   90.00
_cell.angle_gamma   90.00
#
_symmetry.space_group_name_H-M   'P 1'
#
loop_
_entity.id
_entity.type
_entity.pdbx_description
1 polymer ?
#
loop_
_entity_poly.entity_id
_entity_poly.type
_entity_poly.pdbx_seq_one_letter_code
_entity_poly.pdbx_strand_id
1 'polypeptide(L)'
;MRDNTNKINYTAPRGIASVVRYYFDQAAVEMNLSKHITNIHLNSSNGKFSVSTSEEKLDEAEAVIVTVPPPQILTTIKGSIAQLIDDNKEVKDKLDQVKFSSRFSVGLFYPPSITSLNMPWRMYYVDKNENDCLRYLAIDNAKRNKNDPPFSLIAHTSVEFGAKYAEADKTIIGEQVKEKIFQFLPKLPREVNNVKYHKWKYSQ
;
A
#
# COMPACT_ATOMS: atom_id res chain seq x y z
N MET A 1 -18.32 -18.18 10.57
CA MET A 1 -19.19 -16.98 10.62
C MET A 1 -18.70 -16.10 11.76
N ARG A 2 -18.11 -14.93 11.49
CA ARG A 2 -17.74 -13.96 12.54
C ARG A 2 -18.59 -12.70 12.39
N ASP A 3 -19.59 -12.66 13.26
CA ASP A 3 -19.94 -11.55 14.14
C ASP A 3 -21.00 -10.52 13.73
N ASN A 4 -21.87 -10.31 14.70
CA ASN A 4 -23.15 -9.59 14.73
C ASN A 4 -22.88 -8.11 14.99
N THR A 5 -22.48 -7.36 13.97
CA THR A 5 -22.40 -5.90 14.05
C THR A 5 -22.96 -5.29 12.78
N ASN A 6 -23.77 -4.22 12.89
CA ASN A 6 -24.27 -3.38 11.79
C ASN A 6 -23.13 -2.66 11.06
N LYS A 7 -22.12 -3.38 10.60
CA LYS A 7 -20.97 -2.85 9.86
C LYS A 7 -21.26 -2.95 8.38
N ILE A 8 -21.48 -1.80 7.77
CA ILE A 8 -21.60 -1.66 6.33
C ILE A 8 -20.20 -1.47 5.75
N ASN A 9 -19.80 -2.36 4.84
CA ASN A 9 -18.53 -2.25 4.12
C ASN A 9 -18.77 -1.56 2.78
N TYR A 10 -17.91 -0.61 2.42
CA TYR A 10 -17.98 0.13 1.16
C TYR A 10 -16.82 -0.24 0.23
N THR A 11 -17.06 -0.19 -1.07
CA THR A 11 -16.03 -0.36 -2.10
C THR A 11 -16.16 0.74 -3.14
N ALA A 12 -15.04 1.12 -3.76
CA ALA A 12 -15.03 2.11 -4.83
C ALA A 12 -15.14 1.39 -6.20
N PRO A 13 -16.23 1.58 -6.99
CA PRO A 13 -16.43 0.87 -8.26
C PRO A 13 -15.32 1.12 -9.29
N ARG A 14 -14.70 2.31 -9.23
CA ARG A 14 -13.57 2.73 -10.08
C ARG A 14 -12.19 2.46 -9.45
N GLY A 15 -12.13 1.60 -8.42
CA GLY A 15 -10.93 1.29 -7.64
C GLY A 15 -10.68 2.31 -6.54
N ILE A 16 -10.05 1.91 -5.43
CA ILE A 16 -9.90 2.75 -4.24
C ILE A 16 -9.14 4.06 -4.52
N ALA A 17 -8.20 4.04 -5.46
CA ALA A 17 -7.46 5.24 -5.89
C ALA A 17 -8.37 6.35 -6.46
N SER A 18 -9.59 6.02 -6.93
CA SER A 18 -10.54 7.03 -7.40
C SER A 18 -11.05 7.95 -6.29
N VAL A 19 -11.03 7.51 -5.03
CA VAL A 19 -11.39 8.35 -3.88
C VAL A 19 -10.33 9.43 -3.67
N VAL A 20 -9.05 9.05 -3.71
CA VAL A 20 -7.93 9.99 -3.54
C VAL A 20 -7.90 11.00 -4.69
N ARG A 21 -8.04 10.53 -5.93
CA ARG A 21 -8.08 11.40 -7.11
C ARG A 21 -9.20 12.44 -7.03
N TYR A 22 -10.40 12.01 -6.62
CA TYR A 22 -11.51 12.93 -6.44
C TYR A 22 -11.15 14.10 -5.52
N TYR A 23 -10.52 13.85 -4.36
CA TYR A 23 -10.14 14.93 -3.44
C TYR A 23 -9.02 15.82 -3.99
N PHE A 24 -8.05 15.27 -4.72
CA PHE A 24 -7.04 16.07 -5.38
C PHE A 24 -7.63 16.97 -6.47
N ASP A 25 -8.55 16.45 -7.28
CA ASP A 25 -9.25 17.23 -8.31
C ASP A 25 -10.10 18.35 -7.68
N GLN A 26 -10.81 18.06 -6.58
CA GLN A 26 -11.61 19.06 -5.86
C GLN A 26 -10.76 20.16 -5.21
N ALA A 27 -9.59 19.80 -4.68
CA ALA A 27 -8.69 20.74 -4.04
C ALA A 27 -7.83 21.55 -5.03
N ALA A 28 -7.92 21.25 -6.34
CA ALA A 28 -7.12 21.87 -7.40
C ALA A 28 -5.61 21.90 -7.08
N VAL A 29 -5.09 20.81 -6.49
CA VAL A 29 -3.69 20.74 -6.07
C VAL A 29 -2.75 20.61 -7.27
N GLU A 30 -1.64 21.35 -7.24
CA GLU A 30 -0.53 21.13 -8.16
C GLU A 30 0.26 19.90 -7.71
N MET A 31 0.27 18.85 -8.54
CA MET A 31 0.92 17.58 -8.20
C MET A 31 2.31 17.47 -8.81
N ASN A 32 3.33 17.46 -7.94
CA ASN A 32 4.71 17.15 -8.31
C ASN A 32 5.02 15.67 -8.03
N LEU A 33 4.79 14.81 -9.03
CA LEU A 33 5.02 13.37 -8.93
C LEU A 33 6.49 13.00 -9.20
N SER A 34 6.87 11.79 -8.77
CA SER A 34 8.24 11.25 -8.92
C SER A 34 9.33 12.11 -8.28
N LYS A 35 8.97 12.95 -7.30
CA LYS A 35 9.90 13.74 -6.48
C LYS A 35 9.99 13.12 -5.09
N HIS A 36 11.17 12.63 -4.73
CA HIS A 36 11.40 12.08 -3.40
C HIS A 36 12.00 13.15 -2.50
N ILE A 37 11.18 13.68 -1.58
CA ILE A 37 11.62 14.72 -0.65
C ILE A 37 12.61 14.13 0.35
N THR A 38 13.77 14.76 0.46
CA THR A 38 14.83 14.35 1.40
C THR A 38 15.25 15.48 2.34
N ASN A 39 14.80 16.71 2.12
CA ASN A 39 15.15 17.84 2.97
C ASN A 39 13.97 18.83 3.10
N ILE A 40 13.72 19.27 4.33
CA ILE A 40 12.80 20.36 4.66
C ILE A 40 13.54 21.30 5.63
N HIS A 41 13.82 22.52 5.18
CA HIS A 41 14.63 23.47 5.93
C HIS A 41 13.88 24.79 6.14
N LEU A 42 13.81 25.25 7.38
CA LEU A 42 13.26 26.57 7.72
C LEU A 42 14.34 27.62 7.48
N ASN A 43 14.12 28.52 6.53
CA ASN A 43 14.99 29.64 6.27
C ASN A 43 14.70 30.76 7.28
N SER A 44 15.62 30.98 8.22
CA SER A 44 15.49 31.98 9.28
C SER A 44 15.39 33.42 8.80
N SER A 45 15.84 33.73 7.57
CA SER A 45 15.83 35.11 7.03
C SER A 45 14.44 35.56 6.56
N ASN A 46 13.63 34.62 6.06
CA ASN A 46 12.30 34.92 5.51
C ASN A 46 11.16 34.13 6.19
N GLY A 47 11.49 33.23 7.13
CA GLY A 47 10.52 32.42 7.87
C GLY A 47 9.84 31.33 7.05
N LYS A 48 10.27 31.06 5.81
CA LYS A 48 9.67 30.05 4.93
C LYS A 48 10.44 28.73 4.98
N PHE A 49 9.72 27.64 4.76
CA PHE A 49 10.32 26.34 4.54
C PHE A 49 10.73 26.18 3.09
N SER A 50 11.94 25.72 2.84
CA SER A 50 12.36 25.19 1.54
C SER A 50 12.24 23.66 1.54
N VAL A 51 11.73 23.12 0.44
CA VAL A 51 11.53 21.69 0.24
C VAL A 51 12.37 21.23 -0.95
N SER A 52 13.16 20.16 -0.76
CA SER A 52 14.07 19.68 -1.81
C SER A 52 14.14 18.16 -1.88
N THR A 53 14.51 17.67 -3.07
CA THR A 53 15.04 16.31 -3.24
C THR A 53 16.54 16.29 -2.92
N SER A 54 17.19 15.16 -3.19
CA SER A 54 18.65 15.05 -3.15
C SER A 54 19.35 15.79 -4.31
N GLU A 55 18.61 16.12 -5.37
CA GLU A 55 19.16 16.63 -6.62
C GLU A 55 18.77 18.09 -6.89
N GLU A 56 17.58 18.51 -6.42
CA GLU A 56 17.06 19.83 -6.74
C GLU A 56 16.22 20.41 -5.61
N LYS A 57 16.17 21.74 -5.56
CA LYS A 57 15.18 22.49 -4.78
C LYS A 57 13.87 22.50 -5.56
N LEU A 58 12.77 22.18 -4.88
CA LEU A 58 11.45 22.10 -5.52
C LEU A 58 10.63 23.34 -5.25
N ASP A 59 10.52 23.76 -3.99
CA ASP A 59 9.55 24.79 -3.61
C ASP A 59 9.92 25.53 -2.31
N GLU A 60 9.23 26.64 -2.05
CA GLU A 60 9.21 27.35 -0.78
C GLU A 60 7.76 27.58 -0.31
N ALA A 61 7.48 27.24 0.95
CA ALA A 61 6.14 27.37 1.53
C ALA A 61 6.18 27.98 2.94
N GLU A 62 5.10 28.65 3.32
CA GLU A 62 4.92 29.19 4.68
C GLU A 62 4.66 28.06 5.71
N ALA A 63 4.10 26.94 5.25
CA ALA A 63 3.84 25.76 6.07
C ALA A 63 4.07 24.48 5.26
N VAL A 64 4.46 23.41 5.95
CA VAL A 64 4.64 22.08 5.36
C VAL A 64 3.88 21.04 6.17
N ILE A 65 3.05 20.25 5.49
CA ILE A 65 2.33 19.12 6.10
C ILE A 65 3.00 17.83 5.62
N VAL A 66 3.53 17.04 6.56
CA VAL A 66 4.22 15.78 6.26
C VAL A 66 3.29 14.60 6.54
N THR A 67 2.96 13.84 5.50
CA THR A 67 2.00 12.72 5.57
C THR A 67 2.62 11.35 5.23
N VAL A 68 3.95 11.25 5.22
CA VAL A 68 4.65 9.97 5.01
C VAL A 68 4.70 9.17 6.31
N PRO A 69 4.84 7.84 6.26
CA PRO A 69 5.03 7.00 7.44
C PRO A 69 6.12 7.54 8.40
N PRO A 70 5.88 7.59 9.72
CA PRO A 70 6.85 8.10 10.69
C PRO A 70 8.28 7.56 10.56
N PRO A 71 8.52 6.26 10.31
CA PRO A 71 9.89 5.77 10.08
C PRO A 71 10.60 6.47 8.90
N GLN A 72 9.88 6.90 7.87
CA GLN A 72 10.45 7.64 6.74
C GLN A 72 10.74 9.09 7.11
N ILE A 73 9.92 9.73 7.95
CA ILE A 73 10.20 11.07 8.47
C ILE A 73 11.55 11.05 9.21
N LEU A 74 11.72 10.08 10.12
CA LEU A 74 12.90 9.98 10.99
C LEU A 74 14.19 9.59 10.26
N THR A 75 14.11 8.79 9.19
CA THR A 75 15.30 8.22 8.54
C THR A 75 15.67 8.90 7.22
N THR A 76 14.70 9.52 6.54
CA THR A 76 14.87 9.99 5.16
C THR A 76 14.89 11.52 5.07
N ILE A 77 14.01 12.19 5.84
CA ILE A 77 13.86 13.63 5.76
C ILE A 77 14.86 14.32 6.70
N LYS A 78 15.71 15.17 6.13
CA LYS A 78 16.73 15.96 6.83
C LYS A 78 16.31 17.43 6.94
N GLY A 79 17.17 18.25 7.53
CA GLY A 79 17.00 19.70 7.62
C GLY A 79 16.44 20.15 8.97
N SER A 80 15.84 21.34 9.00
CA SER A 80 15.31 21.94 10.24
C SER A 80 14.21 21.07 10.86
N ILE A 81 13.45 20.33 10.06
CA ILE A 81 12.43 19.42 10.60
C ILE A 81 13.02 18.29 11.44
N ALA A 82 14.17 17.74 11.04
CA ALA A 82 14.84 16.70 11.81
C ALA A 82 15.32 17.26 13.16
N GLN A 83 15.90 18.47 13.15
CA GLN A 83 16.31 19.16 14.38
C GLN A 83 15.10 19.46 15.29
N LEU A 84 13.99 19.96 14.74
CA LEU A 84 12.77 20.25 15.51
C LEU A 84 12.19 18.99 16.17
N ILE A 85 12.30 17.83 15.52
CA ILE A 85 11.91 16.54 16.11
C ILE A 85 12.91 16.16 17.22
N ASP A 86 14.21 16.27 16.97
CA ASP A 86 15.25 15.91 17.94
C ASP A 86 15.23 16.79 19.20
N ASP A 87 14.94 18.08 19.05
CA ASP A 87 14.81 19.04 20.15
C ASP A 87 13.53 18.79 20.97
N ASN A 88 12.53 18.13 20.39
CA ASN A 88 11.29 17.75 21.06
C ASN A 88 11.27 16.25 21.37
N LYS A 89 11.89 15.88 22.50
CA LYS A 89 11.99 14.49 22.96
C LYS A 89 10.65 13.76 23.00
N GLU A 90 9.57 14.41 23.43
CA GLU A 90 8.25 13.78 23.50
C GLU A 90 7.74 13.39 22.09
N VAL A 91 7.88 14.29 21.11
CA VAL A 91 7.48 14.02 19.72
C VAL A 91 8.35 12.91 19.13
N LYS A 92 9.67 12.97 19.31
CA LYS A 92 10.59 11.95 18.84
C LYS A 92 10.26 10.57 19.40
N ASP A 93 10.12 10.45 20.72
CA ASP A 93 9.82 9.19 21.40
C ASP A 93 8.48 8.60 20.92
N LYS A 94 7.47 9.44 20.63
CA LYS A 94 6.18 8.99 20.05
C LYS A 94 6.31 8.51 18.62
N LEU A 95 7.09 9.20 17.77
CA LEU A 95 7.32 8.79 16.38
C LEU A 95 8.09 7.47 16.30
N ASP A 96 9.11 7.29 17.16
CA ASP A 96 9.94 6.08 17.22
C ASP A 96 9.16 4.82 17.64
N GLN A 97 8.11 5.00 18.44
CA GLN A 97 7.23 3.92 18.89
C GLN A 97 6.28 3.41 17.79
N VAL A 98 6.09 4.16 16.70
CA VAL A 98 5.20 3.74 15.61
C VAL A 98 5.82 2.55 14.88
N LYS A 99 5.17 1.40 14.96
CA LYS A 99 5.55 0.17 14.24
C LYS A 99 4.54 -0.13 13.17
N PHE A 100 5.03 -0.65 12.05
CA PHE A 100 4.22 -1.15 10.96
C PHE A 100 4.52 -2.63 10.73
N SER A 101 3.49 -3.38 10.39
CA SER A 101 3.59 -4.66 9.74
C SER A 101 4.05 -4.53 8.29
N SER A 102 4.74 -5.56 7.79
CA SER A 102 5.06 -5.71 6.38
C SER A 102 4.16 -6.78 5.75
N ARG A 103 3.77 -6.59 4.49
CA ARG A 103 2.98 -7.56 3.71
C ARG A 103 3.40 -7.56 2.25
N PHE A 104 3.20 -8.70 1.60
CA PHE A 104 3.26 -8.80 0.15
C PHE A 104 1.84 -8.87 -0.41
N SER A 105 1.67 -8.33 -1.61
CA SER A 105 0.44 -8.48 -2.40
C SER A 105 0.78 -8.91 -3.81
N VAL A 106 -0.03 -9.83 -4.33
CA VAL A 106 0.06 -10.35 -5.69
C VAL A 106 -1.27 -10.11 -6.38
N GLY A 107 -1.22 -9.42 -7.53
CA GLY A 107 -2.37 -9.25 -8.40
C GLY A 107 -2.22 -10.08 -9.67
N LEU A 108 -3.13 -11.02 -9.89
CA LEU A 108 -3.25 -11.82 -11.09
C LEU A 108 -4.31 -11.18 -12.00
N PHE A 109 -3.94 -10.85 -13.24
CA PHE A 109 -4.84 -10.28 -14.24
C PHE A 109 -5.03 -11.28 -15.37
N TYR A 110 -6.28 -11.70 -15.57
CA TYR A 110 -6.62 -12.74 -16.53
C TYR A 110 -6.92 -12.17 -17.92
N PRO A 111 -6.63 -12.92 -18.99
CA PRO A 111 -7.05 -12.53 -20.33
C PRO A 111 -8.59 -12.60 -20.47
N PRO A 112 -9.19 -11.87 -21.44
CA PRO A 112 -10.64 -11.89 -21.67
C PRO A 112 -11.23 -13.28 -22.01
N SER A 113 -10.40 -14.22 -22.48
CA SER A 113 -10.78 -15.61 -22.74
C SER A 113 -11.20 -16.35 -21.46
N ILE A 114 -10.74 -15.91 -20.29
CA ILE A 114 -11.18 -16.43 -19.00
C ILE A 114 -12.48 -15.75 -18.60
N THR A 115 -13.60 -16.42 -18.85
CA THR A 115 -14.96 -15.91 -18.64
C THR A 115 -15.50 -16.12 -17.23
N SER A 116 -14.79 -16.89 -16.38
CA SER A 116 -15.10 -17.06 -14.96
C SER A 116 -13.89 -17.59 -14.20
N LEU A 117 -13.74 -17.19 -12.93
CA LEU A 117 -12.79 -17.78 -11.99
C LEU A 117 -13.41 -18.89 -11.13
N ASN A 118 -14.72 -19.12 -11.21
CA ASN A 118 -15.46 -20.18 -10.52
C ASN A 118 -15.21 -20.26 -9.00
N MET A 119 -15.16 -19.11 -8.30
CA MET A 119 -15.06 -19.07 -6.84
C MET A 119 -16.44 -18.86 -6.20
N PRO A 120 -16.75 -19.53 -5.08
CA PRO A 120 -18.01 -19.34 -4.36
C PRO A 120 -18.06 -18.02 -3.55
N TRP A 121 -16.97 -17.24 -3.60
CA TRP A 121 -16.79 -16.02 -2.82
C TRP A 121 -16.23 -14.89 -3.69
N ARG A 122 -16.48 -13.64 -3.27
CA ARG A 122 -15.87 -12.44 -3.87
C ARG A 122 -14.62 -12.00 -3.11
N MET A 123 -14.60 -12.28 -1.82
CA MET A 123 -13.51 -12.03 -0.89
C MET A 123 -13.42 -13.20 0.07
N TYR A 124 -12.21 -13.58 0.45
CA TYR A 124 -11.96 -14.69 1.35
C TYR A 124 -10.82 -14.33 2.30
N TYR A 125 -11.08 -14.43 3.61
CA TYR A 125 -10.03 -14.32 4.61
C TYR A 125 -9.54 -15.73 4.90
N VAL A 126 -8.26 -15.97 4.62
CA VAL A 126 -7.62 -17.27 4.84
C VAL A 126 -7.22 -17.36 6.31
N ASP A 127 -7.67 -18.41 6.98
CA ASP A 127 -7.28 -18.71 8.35
C ASP A 127 -5.85 -19.25 8.40
N LYS A 128 -5.15 -19.01 9.51
CA LYS A 128 -3.77 -19.48 9.70
C LYS A 128 -3.65 -21.00 9.62
N ASN A 129 -4.71 -21.73 9.98
CA ASN A 129 -4.73 -23.20 9.88
C ASN A 129 -4.91 -23.69 8.43
N GLU A 130 -5.40 -22.85 7.53
CA GLU A 130 -5.56 -23.18 6.10
C GLU A 130 -4.29 -22.87 5.30
N ASN A 131 -3.62 -21.77 5.63
CA ASN A 131 -2.40 -21.34 4.97
C ASN A 131 -1.59 -20.39 5.86
N ASP A 132 -0.28 -20.59 5.96
CA ASP A 132 0.63 -19.74 6.74
C ASP A 132 1.09 -18.48 5.97
N CYS A 133 1.03 -18.53 4.64
CA CYS A 133 1.45 -17.46 3.74
C CYS A 133 0.31 -16.49 3.42
N LEU A 134 -0.86 -16.98 3.01
CA LEU A 134 -1.98 -16.17 2.53
C LEU A 134 -2.86 -15.71 3.69
N ARG A 135 -3.40 -14.49 3.60
CA ARG A 135 -4.34 -13.96 4.61
C ARG A 135 -5.64 -13.44 4.01
N TYR A 136 -5.60 -12.91 2.80
CA TYR A 136 -6.77 -12.36 2.15
C TYR A 136 -6.69 -12.58 0.64
N LEU A 137 -7.82 -12.95 0.05
CA LEU A 137 -8.02 -13.11 -1.37
C LEU A 137 -9.25 -12.31 -1.80
N ALA A 138 -9.23 -11.72 -2.98
CA ALA A 138 -10.40 -11.07 -3.56
C ALA A 138 -10.42 -11.19 -5.07
N ILE A 139 -11.58 -11.51 -5.62
CA ILE A 139 -11.88 -11.26 -7.03
C ILE A 139 -12.22 -9.78 -7.14
N ASP A 140 -11.26 -8.97 -7.57
CA ASP A 140 -11.33 -7.52 -7.41
C ASP A 140 -12.51 -6.90 -8.18
N ASN A 141 -12.79 -7.39 -9.39
CA ASN A 141 -13.95 -6.98 -10.16
C ASN A 141 -15.25 -7.29 -9.40
N ALA A 142 -15.42 -8.54 -8.95
CA ALA A 142 -16.65 -8.96 -8.27
C ALA A 142 -16.87 -8.23 -6.93
N LYS A 143 -15.79 -7.96 -6.18
CA LYS A 143 -15.81 -7.11 -4.97
C LYS A 143 -16.32 -5.69 -5.27
N ARG A 144 -16.08 -5.17 -6.47
CA ARG A 144 -16.55 -3.86 -6.95
C ARG A 144 -17.91 -3.92 -7.68
N ASN A 145 -18.64 -5.02 -7.58
CA ASN A 145 -19.89 -5.29 -8.31
C ASN A 145 -19.73 -5.23 -9.84
N LYS A 146 -18.56 -5.65 -10.35
CA LYS A 146 -18.30 -5.85 -11.78
C LYS A 146 -18.05 -7.33 -12.03
N ASN A 147 -19.00 -8.03 -12.64
CA ASN A 147 -18.92 -9.50 -12.83
C ASN A 147 -18.57 -9.90 -14.26
N ASP A 148 -18.06 -8.95 -15.04
CA ASP A 148 -17.63 -9.10 -16.42
C ASP A 148 -16.10 -9.27 -16.53
N PRO A 149 -15.61 -10.10 -17.47
CA PRO A 149 -14.20 -10.16 -17.82
C PRO A 149 -13.66 -8.80 -18.33
N PRO A 150 -12.34 -8.55 -18.25
CA PRO A 150 -11.32 -9.44 -17.69
C PRO A 150 -11.33 -9.46 -16.16
N PHE A 151 -11.19 -10.65 -15.58
CA PHE A 151 -11.12 -10.81 -14.13
C PHE A 151 -9.73 -10.54 -13.57
N SER A 152 -9.70 -10.16 -12.29
CA SER A 152 -8.46 -10.09 -11.53
C SER A 152 -8.64 -10.65 -10.13
N LEU A 153 -7.60 -11.32 -9.64
CA LEU A 153 -7.50 -11.83 -8.28
C LEU A 153 -6.38 -11.10 -7.55
N ILE A 154 -6.67 -10.58 -6.37
CA ILE A 154 -5.70 -9.94 -5.48
C ILE A 154 -5.53 -10.84 -4.26
N ALA A 155 -4.28 -11.15 -3.92
CA ALA A 155 -3.91 -11.89 -2.73
C ALA A 155 -2.99 -11.05 -1.85
N HIS A 156 -3.23 -11.06 -0.54
CA HIS A 156 -2.34 -10.46 0.46
C HIS A 156 -1.81 -11.56 1.39
N THR A 157 -0.54 -11.46 1.76
CA THR A 157 0.09 -12.38 2.72
C THR A 157 -0.31 -12.08 4.16
N SER A 158 -0.07 -13.04 5.05
CA SER A 158 -0.07 -12.86 6.51
C SER A 158 1.01 -11.84 6.95
N VAL A 159 0.88 -11.35 8.18
CA VAL A 159 1.88 -10.43 8.76
C VAL A 159 3.17 -11.19 9.04
N GLU A 160 3.05 -12.41 9.55
CA GLU A 160 4.17 -13.29 9.90
C GLU A 160 5.01 -13.61 8.66
N PHE A 161 4.36 -13.94 7.53
CA PHE A 161 5.05 -14.16 6.27
C PHE A 161 5.73 -12.87 5.78
N GLY A 162 5.02 -11.74 5.83
CA GLY A 162 5.58 -10.45 5.39
C GLY A 162 6.77 -9.99 6.23
N ALA A 163 6.73 -10.21 7.56
CA ALA A 163 7.83 -9.91 8.46
C ALA A 163 9.06 -10.79 8.19
N LYS A 164 8.87 -12.09 7.93
CA LYS A 164 9.95 -13.02 7.59
C LYS A 164 10.76 -12.58 6.37
N TYR A 165 10.12 -11.91 5.41
CA TYR A 165 10.73 -11.50 4.14
C TYR A 165 10.78 -9.98 3.94
N ALA A 166 10.71 -9.19 5.01
CA ALA A 166 10.56 -7.73 4.92
C ALA A 166 11.64 -7.04 4.05
N GLU A 167 12.88 -7.51 4.12
CA GLU A 167 14.01 -6.97 3.36
C GLU A 167 14.28 -7.72 2.04
N ALA A 168 13.52 -8.77 1.73
CA ALA A 168 13.68 -9.52 0.50
C ALA A 168 13.16 -8.76 -0.73
N ASP A 169 13.62 -9.17 -1.91
CA ASP A 169 13.14 -8.67 -3.19
C ASP A 169 11.66 -9.04 -3.43
N LYS A 170 10.87 -8.07 -3.89
CA LYS A 170 9.43 -8.25 -4.07
C LYS A 170 9.07 -9.19 -5.20
N THR A 171 9.91 -9.32 -6.22
CA THR A 171 9.65 -10.17 -7.38
C THR A 171 9.89 -11.63 -7.01
N ILE A 172 11.00 -11.91 -6.32
CA ILE A 172 11.33 -13.25 -5.84
C ILE A 172 10.25 -13.78 -4.90
N ILE A 173 9.87 -12.98 -3.90
CA ILE A 173 8.83 -13.38 -2.94
C ILE A 173 7.44 -13.37 -3.57
N GLY A 174 7.18 -12.43 -4.48
CA GLY A 174 5.92 -12.37 -5.23
C GLY A 174 5.65 -13.64 -6.04
N GLU A 175 6.67 -14.21 -6.69
CA GLU A 175 6.56 -15.47 -7.42
C GLU A 175 6.27 -16.65 -6.47
N GLN A 176 6.92 -16.71 -5.31
CA GLN A 176 6.63 -17.72 -4.29
C GLN A 176 5.18 -17.63 -3.80
N VAL A 177 4.69 -16.41 -3.53
CA VAL A 177 3.31 -16.16 -3.12
C VAL A 177 2.34 -16.57 -4.24
N LYS A 178 2.66 -16.27 -5.50
CA LYS A 178 1.87 -16.69 -6.67
C LYS A 178 1.74 -18.21 -6.72
N GLU A 179 2.80 -18.97 -6.52
CA GLU A 179 2.71 -20.43 -6.47
C GLU A 179 1.89 -20.91 -5.26
N LYS A 180 1.99 -20.24 -4.09
CA LYS A 180 1.10 -20.52 -2.95
C LYS A 180 -0.38 -20.26 -3.27
N ILE A 181 -0.71 -19.25 -4.09
CA ILE A 181 -2.09 -19.02 -4.55
C ILE A 181 -2.57 -20.20 -5.37
N PHE A 182 -1.80 -20.68 -6.35
CA PHE A 182 -2.21 -21.81 -7.18
C PHE A 182 -2.25 -23.14 -6.43
N GLN A 183 -1.38 -23.33 -5.42
CA GLN A 183 -1.46 -24.48 -4.52
C GLN A 183 -2.74 -24.42 -3.66
N PHE A 184 -3.10 -23.24 -3.17
CA PHE A 184 -4.29 -23.04 -2.34
C PHE A 184 -5.60 -23.12 -3.16
N LEU A 185 -5.57 -22.65 -4.41
CA LEU A 185 -6.70 -22.66 -5.34
C LEU A 185 -6.36 -23.49 -6.59
N PRO A 186 -6.34 -24.83 -6.51
CA PRO A 186 -5.86 -25.69 -7.61
C PRO A 186 -6.72 -25.62 -8.88
N LYS A 187 -7.98 -25.15 -8.77
CA LYS A 187 -8.91 -24.96 -9.90
C LYS A 187 -8.78 -23.59 -10.56
N LEU A 188 -7.97 -22.68 -10.00
CA LEU A 188 -7.78 -21.36 -10.56
C LEU A 188 -7.00 -21.46 -11.88
N PRO A 189 -7.42 -20.79 -12.97
CA PRO A 189 -6.68 -20.80 -14.22
C PRO A 189 -5.25 -20.31 -14.02
N ARG A 190 -4.27 -21.00 -14.61
CA ARG A 190 -2.85 -20.61 -14.55
C ARG A 190 -2.46 -19.61 -15.64
N GLU A 191 -3.22 -19.55 -16.72
CA GLU A 191 -3.02 -18.57 -17.80
C GLU A 191 -3.38 -17.17 -17.28
N VAL A 192 -2.36 -16.37 -16.99
CA VAL A 192 -2.47 -14.98 -16.54
C VAL A 192 -1.79 -14.08 -17.55
N ASN A 193 -2.46 -13.00 -17.96
CA ASN A 193 -1.93 -12.03 -18.92
C ASN A 193 -0.87 -11.14 -18.25
N ASN A 194 -1.09 -10.76 -16.99
CA ASN A 194 -0.16 -9.93 -16.24
C ASN A 194 -0.19 -10.31 -14.77
N VAL A 195 0.96 -10.16 -14.11
CA VAL A 195 1.10 -10.33 -12.67
C VAL A 195 1.78 -9.09 -12.08
N LYS A 196 1.20 -8.54 -11.02
CA LYS A 196 1.78 -7.43 -10.27
C LYS A 196 2.19 -7.90 -8.88
N TYR A 197 3.47 -7.69 -8.57
CA TYR A 197 4.03 -7.91 -7.24
C TYR A 197 4.23 -6.58 -6.53
N HIS A 198 3.78 -6.49 -5.29
CA HIS A 198 3.97 -5.30 -4.48
C HIS A 198 4.30 -5.66 -3.03
N LYS A 199 5.28 -4.94 -2.46
CA LYS A 199 5.70 -5.06 -1.06
C LYS A 199 5.28 -3.81 -0.30
N TRP A 200 4.36 -3.99 0.63
CA TRP A 200 3.97 -2.97 1.59
C TRP A 200 4.92 -3.06 2.80
N LYS A 201 6.03 -2.31 2.78
CA LYS A 201 6.98 -2.25 3.91
C LYS A 201 6.33 -1.65 5.15
N TYR A 202 5.48 -0.65 4.94
CA TYR A 202 4.69 0.03 5.97
C TYR A 202 3.19 -0.20 5.70
N SER A 203 2.66 -1.38 6.06
CA SER A 203 1.29 -1.78 5.71
C SER A 203 0.24 -1.31 6.71
N GLN A 204 0.30 -1.80 7.95
CA GLN A 204 -0.67 -1.55 9.04
C GLN A 204 0.08 -1.45 10.35
#